data_AF-A0A669DE33-F1
#
_entry.id   AF-A0A669DE33-F1
#
_cell.length_a   1.000
_cell.length_b   1.000
_cell.length_c   1.000
_cell.angle_alpha   90.00
_cell.angle_beta   90.00
_cell.angle_gamma   90.00
#
_symmetry.space_group_name_H-M   'P 1'
#
loop_
_entity.id
_entity.type
_entity.pdbx_description
1 polymer ?
#
loop_
_entity_poly.entity_id
_entity_poly.type
_entity_poly.pdbx_seq_one_letter_code
_entity_poly.pdbx_strand_id
1 'polypeptide(L)' 'MNKDTEVEWVKSSKTVHVYQNGSDWSEDQDQSYRGRTELRRNLLKTGDLKRDSGEYRCDVTRNGYVSVRNLSHPVAV' A
#
# COMPACT_ATOMS: atom_id res chain seq x y z
N MET A 1 -5.18 0.63 23.43
CA MET A 1 -4.38 0.80 22.20
C MET A 1 -3.74 -0.54 21.91
N ASN A 2 -4.22 -1.27 20.91
CA ASN A 2 -3.44 -2.32 20.24
C ASN A 2 -3.80 -2.17 18.77
N LYS A 3 -3.08 -1.27 18.12
CA LYS A 3 -3.03 -1.25 16.68
C LYS A 3 -1.76 -2.01 16.37
N ASP A 4 -1.94 -3.28 16.02
CA ASP A 4 -0.89 -4.18 15.55
C ASP A 4 -1.29 -4.56 14.13
N THR A 5 -1.54 -3.55 13.30
CA THR A 5 -1.86 -3.78 11.90
C THR A 5 -1.02 -2.86 11.05
N GLU A 6 -0.18 -3.49 10.25
CA GLU A 6 0.69 -2.87 9.28
C GLU A 6 0.41 -3.52 7.93
N VAL A 7 0.34 -2.70 6.90
CA VAL A 7 0.22 -3.14 5.53
C VAL A 7 1.29 -2.44 4.72
N GLU A 8 2.13 -3.22 4.06
CA GLU A 8 3.13 -2.73 3.13
C GLU A 8 2.80 -3.21 1.73
N TRP A 9 2.93 -2.31 0.75
CA TRP A 9 2.86 -2.64 -0.66
C TRP A 9 4.23 -2.45 -1.29
N VAL A 10 4.71 -3.49 -1.97
CA VAL A 10 6.02 -3.51 -2.62
C VAL A 10 5.84 -3.76 -4.11
N LYS A 11 6.51 -2.96 -4.95
CA LYS A 11 6.62 -3.20 -6.39
C LYS A 11 8.09 -3.17 -6.79
N SER A 12 8.58 -4.25 -7.39
CA SER A 12 9.98 -4.33 -7.86
C SER A 12 10.98 -3.91 -6.76
N SER A 13 10.78 -4.41 -5.54
CA SER A 13 11.58 -4.10 -4.34
C SER A 13 11.54 -2.65 -3.85
N LYS A 14 10.57 -1.84 -4.32
CA LYS A 14 10.31 -0.49 -3.83
C LYS A 14 9.06 -0.48 -2.97
N THR A 15 9.14 0.15 -1.80
CA THR A 15 7.98 0.42 -0.95
C THR A 15 7.10 1.47 -1.61
N VAL A 16 5.90 1.05 -2.00
CA VAL A 16 4.91 1.85 -2.72
C VAL A 16 4.00 2.58 -1.74
N HIS A 17 3.65 1.91 -0.66
CA HIS A 17 2.72 2.44 0.34
C HIS A 17 2.92 1.69 1.67
N VAL A 18 2.77 2.41 2.77
CA VAL A 18 2.76 1.84 4.13
C VAL A 18 1.54 2.41 4.85
N TYR A 19 0.72 1.50 5.36
CA TYR A 19 -0.39 1.83 6.24
C TYR A 19 -0.16 1.17 7.58
N GLN A 20 0.02 1.98 8.61
CA GLN A 20 0.25 1.48 9.94
C GLN A 20 -0.75 2.10 10.89
N ASN A 21 -1.37 1.26 11.71
CA ASN A 21 -2.09 1.76 12.87
C ASN A 21 -3.19 2.78 12.54
N GLY A 22 -3.90 2.56 11.43
CA GLY A 22 -5.00 3.42 11.04
C GLY A 22 -4.61 4.66 10.24
N SER A 23 -3.33 4.83 9.89
CA SER A 23 -2.79 6.01 9.22
C SER A 23 -1.82 5.63 8.11
N ASP A 24 -1.81 6.45 7.05
CA ASP A 24 -0.80 6.36 5.99
C ASP A 24 0.54 6.91 6.49
N TRP A 25 1.62 6.19 6.21
CA TRP A 25 2.99 6.60 6.50
C TRP A 25 3.72 6.90 5.20
N SER A 26 3.68 8.18 4.80
CA SER A 26 4.27 8.67 3.56
C SER A 26 5.80 8.80 3.60
N GLU A 27 6.41 8.75 4.79
CA GLU A 27 7.87 8.90 4.96
C GLU A 27 8.64 7.66 4.47
N ASP A 28 8.02 6.48 4.57
CA ASP A 28 8.61 5.20 4.15
C ASP A 28 8.35 4.85 2.68
N GLN A 29 7.64 5.71 1.94
CA GLN A 29 7.42 5.53 0.51
C GLN A 29 8.69 5.83 -0.29
N ASP A 30 9.01 4.97 -1.27
CA ASP A 30 10.04 5.28 -2.27
C ASP A 30 9.68 6.58 -3.00
N GLN A 31 10.71 7.38 -3.33
CA GLN A 31 10.53 8.69 -3.97
C GLN A 31 9.70 8.63 -5.27
N SER A 32 9.73 7.50 -5.98
CA SER A 32 8.96 7.26 -7.21
C SER A 32 7.45 7.15 -6.97
N TYR A 33 7.06 6.86 -5.72
CA TYR A 33 5.68 6.62 -5.28
C TYR A 33 5.17 7.64 -4.26
N ARG A 34 6.04 8.51 -3.75
CA ARG A 34 5.68 9.56 -2.79
C ARG A 34 4.52 10.41 -3.31
N GLY A 35 3.41 10.43 -2.55
CA GLY A 35 2.21 11.21 -2.89
C GLY A 35 1.40 10.66 -4.07
N ARG A 36 1.72 9.45 -4.56
CA ARG A 36 0.94 8.77 -5.61
C ARG A 36 -0.09 7.80 -5.03
N THR A 37 0.06 7.41 -3.77
CA THR A 37 -0.80 6.48 -3.05
C THR A 37 -1.21 7.07 -1.68
N GLU A 38 -2.50 7.22 -1.46
CA GLU A 38 -3.14 7.61 -0.19
C GLU A 38 -4.37 6.73 0.00
N LEU A 39 -4.69 6.34 1.24
CA LEU A 39 -5.92 5.61 1.56
C LEU A 39 -7.10 6.60 1.62
N ARG A 40 -7.40 7.24 0.48
CA ARG A 40 -8.63 8.01 0.32
C ARG A 40 -9.77 7.04 0.08
N ARG A 41 -10.61 6.86 1.10
CA ARG A 41 -11.76 5.91 1.14
C ARG A 41 -12.67 5.92 -0.09
N ASN A 42 -12.62 6.91 -0.97
CA ASN A 42 -13.32 6.93 -2.24
C ASN A 42 -12.58 7.88 -3.21
N LEU A 43 -12.55 7.55 -4.51
CA LEU A 43 -12.11 8.37 -5.66
C LEU A 43 -10.72 8.03 -6.24
N LEU A 44 -10.60 6.86 -6.89
CA LEU A 44 -9.72 6.74 -8.05
C LEU A 44 -10.57 6.73 -9.32
N LYS A 45 -10.23 7.59 -10.28
CA LYS A 45 -10.76 7.48 -11.65
C LYS A 45 -10.12 6.25 -12.28
N THR A 46 -10.88 5.46 -13.04
CA THR A 46 -10.44 4.21 -13.68
C THR A 46 -9.17 4.36 -14.54
N GLY A 47 -8.80 5.58 -14.95
CA GLY A 47 -7.57 5.88 -15.69
C GLY A 47 -6.28 5.79 -14.87
N ASP A 48 -6.29 6.15 -13.58
CA ASP A 48 -5.09 6.15 -12.74
C ASP A 48 -4.65 4.71 -12.40
N LEU A 49 -5.63 3.81 -12.25
CA LEU A 49 -5.38 2.37 -12.06
C LEU A 49 -4.60 1.77 -13.24
N LYS A 50 -4.90 2.16 -14.49
CA LYS A 50 -4.20 1.60 -15.66
C LYS A 50 -2.71 1.94 -15.66
N ARG A 51 -2.33 3.17 -15.27
CA ARG A 51 -0.94 3.63 -15.27
C ARG A 51 -0.10 2.95 -14.18
N ASP A 52 -0.72 2.69 -13.04
CA ASP A 52 -0.07 2.02 -11.91
C ASP A 52 -0.40 0.52 -11.86
N SER A 53 -0.71 -0.08 -13.00
CA SER A 53 -0.81 -1.53 -13.11
C SER A 53 0.57 -2.20 -13.00
N GLY A 54 0.58 -3.45 -12.57
CA GLY A 54 1.78 -4.28 -12.44
C GLY A 54 1.67 -5.28 -11.31
N GLU A 55 2.70 -6.08 -11.10
CA GLU A 55 2.73 -7.02 -9.98
C GLU A 55 3.16 -6.29 -8.70
N TYR A 56 2.22 -6.19 -7.76
CA TYR A 56 2.44 -5.67 -6.41
C TYR A 56 2.35 -6.82 -5.43
N ARG A 57 3.26 -6.80 -4.45
CA ARG A 57 3.19 -7.66 -3.27
C ARG A 57 2.62 -6.85 -2.12
N CYS A 58 1.61 -7.39 -1.45
CA CYS A 58 1.00 -6.80 -0.26
C CYS A 58 1.29 -7.71 0.93
N ASP A 59 2.06 -7.19 1.88
CA ASP A 59 2.39 -7.85 3.13
C ASP A 59 1.55 -7.24 4.26
N VAL A 60 0.66 -8.03 4.84
CA VAL A 60 -0.25 -7.61 5.92
C VAL A 60 0.23 -8.26 7.22
N THR A 61 0.73 -7.45 8.14
CA THR A 61 1.12 -7.89 9.48
C THR A 61 0.00 -7.60 10.45
N ARG A 62 -0.52 -8.64 11.11
CA ARG A 62 -1.54 -8.51 12.17
C ARG A 62 -1.15 -9.30 13.40
N ASN A 63 -0.96 -8.61 14.54
CA ASN A 63 -0.53 -9.24 15.79
C ASN A 63 0.70 -10.16 15.63
N GLY A 64 1.66 -9.76 14.78
CA GLY A 64 2.87 -10.55 14.46
C GLY A 64 2.70 -11.64 13.40
N TYR A 65 1.49 -11.88 12.89
CA TYR A 65 1.26 -12.79 11.77
C TYR A 65 1.30 -12.06 10.44
N VAL A 66 2.08 -12.57 9.49
CA VAL A 66 2.20 -12.00 8.13
C VAL A 66 1.34 -12.79 7.14
N SER A 67 0.51 -12.08 6.38
CA SER A 67 -0.23 -12.61 5.23
C SER A 67 0.21 -11.89 3.96
N VAL A 68 0.58 -12.66 2.94
CA VAL A 68 1.09 -12.13 1.67
C VAL A 68 0.05 -12.29 0.57
N ARG A 69 -0.18 -11.24 -0.21
CA ARG A 69 -1.07 -11.27 -1.39
C ARG A 69 -0.41 -10.59 -2.58
N ASN A 70 -0.56 -11.18 -3.76
CA ASN A 70 -0.18 -10.54 -5.01
C ASN A 70 -1.38 -9.76 -5.56
N LEU A 71 -1.14 -8.52 -5.97
CA LEU A 71 -2.13 -7.59 -6.50
C LEU A 71 -1.66 -7.09 -7.87
N SER A 72 -2.60 -6.80 -8.76
CA SER A 72 -2.31 -6.22 -10.07
C SER A 72 -2.27 -4.68 -10.07
N HIS A 73 -2.64 -4.08 -8.94
CA HIS A 73 -2.77 -2.65 -8.72
C HIS A 73 -2.45 -2.33 -7.25
N PRO A 74 -1.88 -1.15 -6.95
CA PRO A 74 -1.73 -0.70 -5.58
C PRO A 74 -3.11 -0.31 -5.07
N VAL A 75 -3.69 -1.12 -4.18
CA VAL A 75 -4.99 -0.81 -3.59
C VAL A 75 -4.76 -0.27 -2.19
N ALA A 76 -4.81 1.05 -2.04
CA ALA A 76 -5.18 1.68 -0.78
C ALA A 76 -6.68 2.02 -0.89
N VAL A 77 -7.56 1.11 -0.48
CA VAL A 77 -9.03 1.29 -0.35
C VAL A 77 -9.40 1.48 1.11
#